data_AF-A0A1H0RM39-F1
#
_entry.id   AF-A0A1H0RM39-F1
#
_cell.length_a   1.000
_cell.length_b   1.000
_cell.length_c   1.000
_cell.angle_alpha   90.00
_cell.angle_beta   90.00
_cell.angle_gamma   90.00
#
_symmetry.space_group_name_H-M   'P 1'
#
loop_
_entity.id
_entity.type
_entity.pdbx_description
1 polymer ?
#
loop_
_entity_poly.entity_id
_entity_poly.type
_entity_poly.pdbx_seq_one_letter_code
_entity_poly.pdbx_strand_id
1 'polypeptide(L)' 'MTPVQVDEWLDEYNDYLLLYELFGDKVYLDETMEILTSLNKYISRLHMYEKRMFMANSRKVLLK' A
#
# COMPACT_ATOMS: atom_id res chain seq x y z
N MET A 1 6.14 7.21 4.61
CA MET A 1 5.25 6.25 5.27
C MET A 1 6.15 5.27 6.00
N THR A 2 5.97 5.13 7.32
CA THR A 2 6.73 4.16 8.11
C THR A 2 6.04 2.79 8.04
N PRO A 3 6.74 1.68 8.35
CA PRO A 3 6.11 0.35 8.43
C PRO A 3 4.87 0.33 9.33
N VAL A 4 4.94 1.03 10.48
CA VAL A 4 3.83 1.19 11.44
C VAL A 4 2.56 1.72 10.77
N GLN A 5 2.68 2.66 9.84
CA GLN A 5 1.52 3.23 9.14
C GLN A 5 0.89 2.27 8.12
N VAL A 6 1.64 1.28 7.62
CA VAL A 6 1.11 0.27 6.70
C VAL A 6 0.30 -0.77 7.49
N ASP A 7 0.79 -1.16 8.66
CA ASP A 7 0.09 -2.07 9.55
C ASP A 7 -1.24 -1.45 10.02
N GLU A 8 -1.25 -0.17 10.42
CA GLU A 8 -2.47 0.56 10.77
C GLU A 8 -3.52 0.55 9.64
N TRP A 9 -3.10 0.76 8.38
CA TRP A 9 -4.03 0.71 7.24
C TRP A 9 -4.56 -0.69 6.95
N LEU A 10 -3.77 -1.73 7.22
CA LEU A 10 -4.23 -3.12 7.06
C LEU A 10 -5.23 -3.50 8.16
N ASP A 11 -4.99 -3.03 9.39
CA ASP A 11 -5.93 -3.21 10.49
C ASP A 11 -7.25 -2.49 10.19
N GLU A 12 -7.22 -1.22 9.75
CA GLU A 12 -8.40 -0.46 9.34
C GLU A 12 -9.17 -1.16 8.20
N TYR A 13 -8.46 -1.69 7.20
CA TYR A 13 -9.08 -2.45 6.11
C TYR A 13 -9.82 -3.69 6.63
N ASN A 14 -9.21 -4.43 7.55
CA ASN A 14 -9.82 -5.63 8.13
C ASN A 14 -11.04 -5.29 9.00
N ASP A 15 -10.96 -4.21 9.78
CA ASP A 15 -12.06 -3.73 10.61
C ASP A 15 -13.27 -3.35 9.74
N TYR A 16 -13.06 -2.60 8.65
CA TYR A 16 -14.16 -2.23 7.75
C TYR A 16 -14.75 -3.42 7.00
N LEU A 17 -13.93 -4.41 6.58
CA LEU A 17 -14.47 -5.65 6.02
C LEU A 17 -15.34 -6.40 7.02
N LEU A 18 -14.90 -6.51 8.27
CA LEU A 18 -15.67 -7.15 9.33
C LEU A 18 -16.98 -6.42 9.58
N LEU A 19 -16.97 -5.09 9.62
CA LEU A 19 -18.19 -4.28 9.75
C LEU A 19 -19.14 -4.49 8.56
N TYR A 20 -18.62 -4.60 7.35
CA TYR A 20 -19.42 -4.95 6.18
C TYR A 20 -20.04 -6.35 6.30
N GLU A 21 -19.28 -7.36 6.76
CA GLU A 21 -19.79 -8.71 6.97
C GLU A 21 -20.89 -8.77 8.04
N LEU A 22 -20.76 -7.98 9.11
CA LEU A 22 -21.71 -7.95 10.22
C LEU A 22 -22.99 -7.18 9.88
N PHE A 23 -22.88 -6.04 9.20
CA PHE A 23 -24.00 -5.11 9.02
C PHE A 23 -24.53 -5.03 7.58
N GLY A 24 -23.76 -5.48 6.59
CA GLY A 24 -24.11 -5.43 5.18
C GLY A 24 -24.19 -4.02 4.59
N ASP A 25 -23.72 -2.99 5.30
CA ASP A 25 -23.76 -1.61 4.84
C ASP A 25 -22.63 -1.32 3.85
N LYS A 26 -23.01 -0.90 2.65
CA LYS A 26 -22.09 -0.57 1.55
C LYS A 26 -21.06 0.49 1.93
N VAL A 27 -21.35 1.39 2.88
CA VAL A 27 -20.39 2.40 3.33
C VAL A 27 -19.09 1.74 3.80
N TYR A 28 -19.18 0.65 4.57
CA TYR A 28 -17.98 -0.07 5.03
C TYR A 28 -17.20 -0.68 3.86
N LEU A 29 -17.88 -1.24 2.87
CA LEU A 29 -17.22 -1.74 1.65
C LEU A 29 -16.54 -0.61 0.87
N ASP A 30 -17.17 0.56 0.76
CA ASP A 30 -16.57 1.71 0.08
C ASP A 30 -15.28 2.17 0.79
N GLU A 31 -15.27 2.23 2.13
CA GLU A 31 -14.07 2.54 2.93
C GLU A 31 -12.93 1.52 2.69
N THR A 32 -13.23 0.21 2.66
CA THR A 32 -12.20 -0.81 2.36
C THR A 32 -11.54 -0.60 0.99
N MET A 33 -12.33 -0.16 0.00
CA MET A 33 -11.84 0.09 -1.35
C MET A 33 -10.95 1.33 -1.42
N GLU A 34 -11.23 2.35 -0.62
CA GLU A 34 -10.38 3.54 -0.51
C GLU A 34 -9.02 3.20 0.11
N ILE A 35 -9.01 2.42 1.19
CA ILE A 35 -7.79 1.96 1.84
C ILE A 35 -6.96 1.11 0.89
N LEU A 36 -7.58 0.13 0.20
CA LEU A 36 -6.91 -0.72 -0.79
C LEU A 36 -6.31 0.10 -1.94
N THR A 37 -7.02 1.13 -2.41
CA THR A 37 -6.53 2.05 -3.44
C THR A 37 -5.28 2.80 -2.96
N SER A 38 -5.28 3.24 -1.71
CA SER A 38 -4.15 3.94 -1.09
C SER A 38 -2.92 3.04 -0.93
N LEU A 39 -3.11 1.80 -0.47
CA LEU A 39 -2.06 0.78 -0.38
C LEU A 39 -1.45 0.47 -1.76
N ASN A 40 -2.28 0.30 -2.79
CA ASN A 40 -1.80 0.05 -4.16
C ASN A 40 -0.94 1.20 -4.71
N LYS A 41 -1.35 2.46 -4.44
CA LYS A 41 -0.55 3.65 -4.80
C LYS A 41 0.78 3.68 -4.05
N TYR A 42 0.81 3.22 -2.81
CA TYR A 42 2.04 3.14 -2.03
C TYR A 42 3.00 2.07 -2.57
N ILE A 43 2.53 0.84 -2.80
CA ILE A 43 3.31 -0.27 -3.38
C ILE A 43 3.87 0.13 -4.75
N SER A 44 3.06 0.77 -5.60
CA SER A 44 3.51 1.25 -6.91
C SER A 44 4.67 2.23 -6.79
N ARG A 45 4.65 3.11 -5.80
CA ARG A 45 5.76 4.04 -5.53
C ARG A 45 7.01 3.31 -5.04
N LEU A 46 6.86 2.31 -4.17
CA LEU A 46 7.99 1.48 -3.71
C LEU A 46 8.68 0.79 -4.88
N HIS A 47 7.94 0.10 -5.76
CA HIS A 47 8.50 -0.54 -6.95
C HIS A 47 9.22 0.46 -7.86
N MET A 48 8.69 1.68 -8.02
CA MET A 48 9.38 2.73 -8.78
C MET A 48 10.70 3.14 -8.13
N TYR A 49 10.75 3.26 -6.80
CA TYR A 49 11.99 3.58 -6.09
C TYR A 49 13.02 2.46 -6.20
N GLU A 50 12.61 1.21 -6.01
CA GLU A 50 13.48 0.03 -6.18
C GLU A 50 14.08 -0.03 -7.58
N LYS A 51 13.25 0.18 -8.61
CA LYS A 51 13.72 0.24 -10.01
C LYS A 51 14.76 1.36 -10.22
N ARG A 52 14.54 2.55 -9.66
CA ARG A 52 15.49 3.67 -9.74
C ARG A 52 16.80 3.36 -9.00
N MET A 53 16.72 2.77 -7.81
CA MET A 53 17.88 2.35 -7.03
C MET A 53 18.70 1.30 -7.77
N PHE A 54 18.05 0.30 -8.37
CA PHE A 54 18.70 -0.69 -9.21
C PHE A 54 19.44 -0.04 -10.39
N MET A 55 18.77 0.84 -11.15
CA MET A 55 19.41 1.55 -12.26
C MET A 55 20.60 2.42 -11.82
N ALA A 56 20.49 3.10 -10.68
CA ALA A 56 21.57 3.94 -10.14
C ALA A 56 22.79 3.09 -9.72
N ASN A 57 22.55 1.95 -9.07
CA ASN A 57 23.61 1.02 -8.67
C ASN A 57 24.29 0.38 -9.90
N SER A 58 23.52 -0.04 -10.91
CA SER A 58 24.07 -0.61 -12.14
C SER A 58 24.93 0.41 -12.92
N ARG A 59 24.58 1.71 -12.91
CA ARG A 59 25.43 2.77 -13.50
C ARG A 59 26.74 2.98 -12.73
N LYS A 60 26.73 2.88 -11.41
CA LYS A 60 27.97 3.01 -10.60
C LYS A 60 28.95 1.86 -10.84
N VAL A 61 28.46 0.67 -11.16
CA VAL A 61 29.30 -0.50 -11.48
C VAL A 61 29.98 -0.34 -12.86
N LEU A 62 29.31 0.28 -13.83
CA LEU A 62 29.86 0.49 -15.18
C LEU A 62 30.86 1.66 -15.30
N LEU A 63 30.92 2.54 -14.30
CA LEU A 63 31.80 3.70 -14.25
C LEU A 63 33.05 3.49 -13.36
N LYS A 64 33.24 2.28 -12.85
CA LYS A 64 34.44 1.82 -12.14
C LYS A 64 35.24 0.88 -13.02
#